data_AF-A0A1L9QLB4-F1
#
_entry.id   AF-A0A1L9QLB4-F1
#
_cell.length_a   1.000
_cell.length_b   1.000
_cell.length_c   1.000
_cell.angle_alpha   90.00
_cell.angle_beta   90.00
_cell.angle_gamma   90.00
#
_symmetry.space_group_name_H-M   'P 1'
#
loop_
_entity.id
_entity.type
_entity.pdbx_description
1 polymer ?
#
loop_
_entity_poly.entity_id
_entity_poly.type
_entity_poly.pdbx_seq_one_letter_code
_entity_poly.pdbx_strand_id
1 'polypeptide(L)'
;MIDTLHGLLISEVAYGYGVVVVLHQTPPETATLMPSDDLLLAVGDRIVVLSSIEGLKRIEQGTIASPTWQVRINSALTKDSAFDGANVISRMSGYRLSGARELMNNLPQILPKPLYLHQAERLVRELKRSRVKAELIQPFYQQTGE
;
A
#
# COMPACT_ATOMS: atom_id res chain seq x y z
N MET A 1 -9.77 13.06 19.97
CA MET A 1 -9.02 13.20 18.71
C MET A 1 -8.99 11.82 18.07
N ILE A 2 -9.46 11.68 16.84
CA ILE A 2 -9.46 10.39 16.14
C ILE A 2 -8.03 10.11 15.67
N ASP A 3 -7.54 8.90 15.86
CA ASP A 3 -6.25 8.45 15.32
C ASP A 3 -6.38 8.30 13.79
N THR A 4 -5.79 9.25 13.05
CA THR A 4 -5.85 9.30 11.58
C THR A 4 -4.86 8.34 10.90
N LEU A 5 -3.99 7.68 11.69
CA LEU A 5 -3.01 6.72 11.20
C LEU A 5 -3.48 5.27 11.36
N HIS A 6 -4.48 5.03 12.22
CA HIS A 6 -5.05 3.71 12.41
C HIS A 6 -5.53 3.09 11.09
N GLY A 7 -5.13 1.84 10.85
CA GLY A 7 -5.55 1.07 9.67
C GLY A 7 -4.81 1.46 8.39
N LEU A 8 -3.84 2.37 8.46
CA LEU A 8 -2.93 2.64 7.35
C LEU A 8 -1.73 1.71 7.38
N LEU A 9 -1.29 1.29 6.21
CA LEU A 9 0.04 0.70 6.04
C LEU A 9 1.12 1.76 6.25
N ILE A 10 2.31 1.34 6.69
CA ILE A 10 3.49 2.22 6.74
C ILE A 10 3.77 2.87 5.38
N SER A 11 3.59 2.14 4.28
CA SER A 11 3.67 2.71 2.92
C SER A 11 2.64 3.82 2.66
N GLU A 12 1.42 3.67 3.15
CA GLU A 12 0.39 4.70 2.99
C GLU A 12 0.71 5.94 3.83
N VAL A 13 1.27 5.76 5.03
CA VAL A 13 1.77 6.88 5.84
C VAL A 13 2.93 7.58 5.15
N ALA A 14 3.95 6.83 4.74
CA ALA A 14 5.16 7.37 4.15
C ALA A 14 4.86 8.17 2.87
N TYR A 15 4.15 7.56 1.92
CA TYR A 15 3.88 8.20 0.63
C TYR A 15 2.72 9.20 0.69
N GLY A 16 1.69 8.93 1.50
CA GLY A 16 0.52 9.79 1.62
C GLY A 16 0.79 11.10 2.34
N TYR A 17 1.61 11.07 3.40
CA TYR A 17 2.00 12.27 4.13
C TYR A 17 3.34 12.86 3.64
N GLY A 18 4.09 12.14 2.81
CA GLY A 18 5.39 12.59 2.31
C GLY A 18 6.47 12.58 3.40
N VAL A 19 6.47 11.51 4.20
CA VAL A 19 7.36 11.33 5.36
C VAL A 19 8.13 10.01 5.25
N VAL A 20 9.14 9.83 6.10
CA VAL A 20 9.86 8.55 6.22
C VAL A 20 9.65 8.00 7.62
N VAL A 21 9.07 6.81 7.74
CA VAL A 21 8.95 6.13 9.04
C VAL A 21 10.28 5.45 9.36
N VAL A 22 10.94 5.89 10.43
CA VAL A 22 12.27 5.37 10.82
C VAL A 22 12.20 4.42 12.00
N LEU A 23 11.11 4.44 12.76
CA LEU A 23 10.89 3.55 13.90
C LEU A 23 9.40 3.25 14.02
N HIS A 24 9.08 1.98 14.30
CA HIS A 24 7.77 1.53 14.76
C HIS A 24 7.92 0.76 16.07
N GLN A 25 6.91 0.85 16.93
CA GLN A 25 6.82 0.10 18.17
C GLN A 25 5.35 -0.16 18.51
N THR A 26 5.04 -1.39 18.92
CA THR A 26 3.77 -1.73 19.57
C THR A 26 4.06 -1.93 21.06
N PRO A 27 3.86 -0.93 21.94
CA PRO A 27 4.24 -1.06 23.34
C PRO A 27 3.53 -2.26 24.03
N PRO A 28 4.24 -3.02 24.89
CA PRO A 28 5.59 -2.77 25.42
C PRO A 28 6.72 -3.42 24.59
N GLU A 29 6.47 -3.88 23.37
CA GLU A 29 7.45 -4.60 22.55
C GLU A 29 8.67 -3.73 22.17
N THR A 30 9.74 -4.37 21.74
CA THR A 30 10.96 -3.69 21.28
C THR A 30 10.69 -2.90 20.01
N ALA A 31 11.19 -1.67 19.96
CA ALA A 31 11.12 -0.85 18.77
C ALA A 31 11.90 -1.47 17.60
N THR A 32 11.32 -1.39 16.40
CA THR A 32 11.94 -1.79 15.14
C THR A 32 12.35 -0.57 14.36
N LEU A 33 13.64 -0.48 14.00
CA LEU A 33 14.15 0.55 13.09
C LEU A 33 13.88 0.17 11.64
N MET A 34 13.56 1.16 10.81
CA MET A 34 13.19 1.00 9.40
C MET A 34 12.15 -0.12 9.19
N PRO A 35 10.93 0.05 9.74
CA PRO A 35 9.90 -1.00 9.69
C PRO A 35 9.49 -1.32 8.26
N SER A 36 8.88 -2.49 8.08
CA SER A 36 8.31 -2.88 6.79
C SER A 36 7.19 -1.93 6.38
N ASP A 37 7.22 -1.48 5.14
CA ASP A 37 6.14 -0.74 4.48
C ASP A 37 4.78 -1.45 4.48
N ASP A 38 4.79 -2.78 4.65
CA ASP A 38 3.59 -3.64 4.67
C ASP A 38 2.98 -3.76 6.07
N LEU A 39 3.59 -3.14 7.08
CA LEU A 39 3.06 -3.16 8.44
C LEU A 39 1.81 -2.29 8.52
N LEU A 40 0.73 -2.86 9.05
CA LEU A 40 -0.54 -2.17 9.29
C LEU A 40 -0.54 -1.58 10.70
N LEU A 41 -0.83 -0.28 10.81
CA LEU A 41 -0.84 0.42 12.10
C LEU A 41 -2.11 0.13 12.90
N ALA A 42 -1.91 -0.24 14.16
CA ALA A 42 -2.98 -0.42 15.15
C ALA A 42 -3.04 0.77 16.12
N VAL A 43 -4.19 0.96 16.76
CA VAL A 43 -4.32 1.97 17.83
C VAL A 43 -3.35 1.64 18.96
N GLY A 44 -2.58 2.63 19.40
CA GLY A 44 -1.58 2.48 20.45
C GLY A 44 -0.17 2.20 19.92
N ASP A 45 -0.02 1.92 18.62
CA ASP A 45 1.28 1.88 17.98
C ASP A 45 1.95 3.26 18.05
N ARG A 46 3.26 3.24 18.23
CA ARG A 46 4.12 4.42 18.17
C ARG A 46 4.98 4.35 16.93
N ILE A 47 4.98 5.42 16.15
CA ILE A 47 5.93 5.62 15.07
C ILE A 47 6.79 6.86 15.32
N VAL A 48 8.02 6.85 14.80
CA VAL A 48 8.86 8.05 14.67
C VAL A 48 9.10 8.27 13.19
N VAL A 49 8.90 9.50 12.75
CA VAL A 49 9.03 9.89 11.35
C VAL A 49 10.11 10.96 11.18
N LEU A 50 10.84 10.88 10.07
CA LEU A 50 11.57 12.00 9.50
C LEU A 50 10.65 12.72 8.52
N SER A 51 10.43 14.01 8.74
CA SER A 51 9.47 14.78 7.96
C SER A 51 9.92 16.23 7.84
N SER A 52 9.49 16.87 6.75
CA SER A 52 9.41 18.33 6.69
C SER A 52 8.31 18.84 7.63
N ILE A 53 8.31 20.14 7.93
CA ILE A 53 7.22 20.79 8.68
C ILE A 53 5.88 20.57 7.97
N GLU A 54 5.86 20.60 6.64
CA GLU A 54 4.66 20.40 5.85
C GLU A 54 4.10 18.98 5.99
N GLY A 55 4.97 17.95 5.93
CA GLY A 55 4.53 16.56 6.14
C GLY A 55 3.99 16.33 7.55
N LEU A 56 4.56 16.99 8.57
CA LEU A 56 4.07 16.87 9.94
C LEU A 56 2.70 17.55 10.11
N LYS A 57 2.52 18.76 9.54
CA LYS A 57 1.22 19.44 9.53
C LYS A 57 0.13 18.58 8.88
N ARG A 58 0.44 17.89 7.78
CA ARG A 58 -0.51 16.99 7.12
C ARG A 58 -0.91 15.83 8.02
N ILE A 59 0.02 15.23 8.76
CA ILE A 59 -0.29 14.18 9.75
C ILE A 59 -1.21 14.73 10.85
N GLU A 60 -0.86 15.86 11.44
CA GLU A 60 -1.65 16.50 12.51
C GLU A 60 -3.08 16.86 12.06
N GLN A 61 -3.24 17.22 10.79
CA GLN A 61 -4.53 17.57 10.19
C GLN A 61 -5.28 16.35 9.61
N GLY A 62 -4.63 15.19 9.49
CA GLY A 62 -5.19 14.03 8.80
C GLY A 62 -5.32 14.20 7.29
N THR A 63 -4.54 15.10 6.68
CA THR A 63 -4.61 15.44 5.25
C THR A 63 -3.67 14.55 4.44
N ILE A 64 -4.15 13.37 4.05
CA ILE A 64 -3.39 12.41 3.26
C ILE A 64 -3.54 12.69 1.75
N ALA A 65 -2.44 12.65 1.00
CA ALA A 65 -2.49 12.72 -0.47
C ALA A 65 -3.22 11.49 -1.04
N SER A 66 -4.03 11.64 -2.09
CA SER A 66 -4.73 10.48 -2.67
C SER A 66 -3.79 9.63 -3.54
N PRO A 67 -3.84 8.30 -3.44
CA PRO A 67 -3.13 7.42 -4.36
C PRO A 67 -3.79 7.45 -5.74
N THR A 68 -2.98 7.49 -6.80
CA THR A 68 -3.48 7.68 -8.18
C THR A 68 -3.04 6.58 -9.15
N TRP A 69 -2.06 5.75 -8.77
CA TRP A 69 -1.52 4.72 -9.65
C TRP A 69 -2.33 3.44 -9.56
N GLN A 70 -2.52 2.80 -10.70
CA GLN A 70 -3.24 1.54 -10.80
C GLN A 70 -2.29 0.42 -11.22
N VAL A 71 -2.59 -0.79 -10.75
CA VAL A 71 -1.87 -2.01 -11.12
C VAL A 71 -2.83 -2.90 -11.88
N ARG A 72 -2.48 -3.24 -13.12
CA ARG A 72 -3.17 -4.27 -13.89
C ARG A 72 -2.46 -5.60 -13.68
N ILE A 73 -3.22 -6.63 -13.35
CA ILE A 73 -2.76 -8.00 -13.22
C ILE A 73 -3.27 -8.76 -14.45
N ASN A 74 -2.35 -9.25 -15.27
CA ASN A 74 -2.69 -9.83 -16.57
C ASN A 74 -2.91 -11.35 -16.50
N SER A 75 -2.03 -12.08 -15.81
CA SER A 75 -2.08 -13.54 -15.75
C SER A 75 -1.19 -14.10 -14.63
N ALA A 76 -1.50 -15.27 -14.10
CA ALA A 76 -0.62 -16.05 -13.23
C ALA A 76 -0.14 -17.33 -13.96
N LEU A 77 1.10 -17.74 -13.73
CA LEU A 77 1.65 -18.93 -14.42
C LEU A 77 1.00 -20.24 -13.96
N THR A 78 0.73 -20.37 -12.67
CA THR A 78 0.11 -21.56 -12.07
C THR A 78 -0.93 -21.16 -11.02
N LYS A 79 -1.70 -22.13 -10.52
CA LYS A 79 -2.61 -21.92 -9.38
C LYS A 79 -1.86 -21.48 -8.12
N ASP A 80 -0.67 -22.03 -7.89
CA ASP A 80 0.18 -21.62 -6.76
C ASP A 80 0.65 -20.17 -6.93
N SER A 81 1.08 -19.78 -8.14
CA SER A 81 1.38 -18.38 -8.45
C SER A 81 0.18 -17.45 -8.24
N ALA A 82 -1.04 -17.93 -8.54
CA ALA A 82 -2.26 -17.18 -8.29
C ALA A 82 -2.53 -17.00 -6.78
N PHE A 83 -2.31 -18.06 -6.00
CA PHE A 83 -2.45 -18.04 -4.55
C PHE A 83 -1.43 -17.10 -3.89
N ASP A 84 -0.14 -17.24 -4.24
CA ASP A 84 0.93 -16.37 -3.74
C ASP A 84 0.69 -14.91 -4.16
N GLY A 85 0.26 -14.70 -5.41
CA GLY A 85 -0.11 -13.38 -5.92
C GLY A 85 -1.21 -12.72 -5.10
N ALA A 86 -2.25 -13.46 -4.70
CA ALA A 86 -3.31 -12.93 -3.85
C ALA A 86 -2.79 -12.50 -2.47
N ASN A 87 -1.86 -13.26 -1.88
CA ASN A 87 -1.23 -12.91 -0.60
C ASN A 87 -0.36 -11.65 -0.74
N VAL A 88 0.40 -11.54 -1.83
CA VAL A 88 1.23 -10.37 -2.15
C VAL A 88 0.37 -9.12 -2.33
N ILE A 89 -0.72 -9.21 -3.11
CA ILE A 89 -1.68 -8.11 -3.29
C ILE A 89 -2.20 -7.66 -1.93
N SER A 90 -2.73 -8.60 -1.13
CA SER A 90 -3.38 -8.24 0.12
C SER A 90 -2.43 -7.55 1.09
N ARG A 91 -1.25 -8.12 1.31
CA ARG A 91 -0.24 -7.60 2.22
C ARG A 91 0.27 -6.21 1.83
N MET A 92 0.59 -5.99 0.56
CA MET A 92 1.29 -4.76 0.13
C MET A 92 0.36 -3.61 -0.22
N SER A 93 -0.90 -3.91 -0.55
CA SER A 93 -1.91 -2.89 -0.85
C SER A 93 -2.88 -2.64 0.29
N GLY A 94 -2.96 -3.55 1.27
CA GLY A 94 -4.03 -3.54 2.28
C GLY A 94 -5.39 -3.92 1.69
N TYR A 95 -5.45 -4.42 0.45
CA TYR A 95 -6.67 -4.95 -0.14
C TYR A 95 -7.06 -6.25 0.57
N ARG A 96 -8.35 -6.47 0.77
CA ARG A 96 -8.85 -7.67 1.46
C ARG A 96 -8.40 -8.95 0.75
N LEU A 97 -7.90 -9.93 1.50
CA LEU A 97 -7.38 -11.18 0.94
C LEU A 97 -8.44 -11.97 0.14
N SER A 98 -9.69 -11.98 0.60
CA SER A 98 -10.80 -12.61 -0.12
C SER A 98 -11.02 -12.00 -1.50
N GLY A 99 -11.03 -10.67 -1.58
CA GLY A 99 -11.12 -9.92 -2.84
C GLY A 99 -9.88 -10.11 -3.71
N ALA A 100 -8.68 -10.20 -3.12
CA ALA A 100 -7.46 -10.50 -3.87
C ALA A 100 -7.52 -11.89 -4.53
N ARG A 101 -8.04 -12.91 -3.82
CA ARG A 101 -8.25 -14.25 -4.38
C ARG A 101 -9.29 -14.25 -5.50
N GLU A 102 -10.39 -13.54 -5.31
CA GLU A 102 -11.42 -13.35 -6.34
C GLU A 102 -10.84 -12.66 -7.58
N LEU A 103 -10.03 -11.61 -7.40
CA LEU A 103 -9.32 -10.94 -8.48
C LEU A 103 -8.44 -11.92 -9.26
N MET A 104 -7.65 -12.74 -8.57
CA MET A 104 -6.75 -13.72 -9.19
C MET A 104 -7.48 -14.84 -9.95
N ASN A 105 -8.74 -15.13 -9.60
CA ASN A 105 -9.56 -16.10 -10.30
C ASN A 105 -10.19 -15.54 -11.59
N ASN A 106 -10.24 -14.20 -11.73
CA ASN A 106 -10.93 -13.51 -12.83
C ASN A 106 -9.98 -12.72 -13.73
N LEU A 107 -8.69 -13.07 -13.74
CA LEU A 107 -7.67 -12.37 -14.53
C LEU A 107 -7.97 -12.40 -16.04
N PRO A 108 -7.68 -11.32 -16.79
CA PRO A 108 -6.99 -10.10 -16.35
C PRO A 108 -7.91 -9.11 -15.60
N GLN A 109 -7.37 -8.40 -14.60
CA GLN A 109 -8.11 -7.41 -13.81
C GLN A 109 -7.23 -6.22 -13.41
N ILE A 110 -7.86 -5.09 -13.11
CA ILE A 110 -7.21 -3.96 -12.44
C ILE A 110 -7.45 -4.10 -10.95
N LEU A 111 -6.41 -3.91 -10.12
CA LEU A 111 -6.56 -3.86 -8.67
C LEU A 111 -7.53 -2.72 -8.30
N PRO A 112 -8.66 -3.00 -7.62
CA PRO A 112 -9.65 -1.96 -7.32
C PRO A 112 -9.16 -0.88 -6.37
N LYS A 113 -8.06 -1.12 -5.64
CA LYS A 113 -7.43 -0.16 -4.74
C LYS A 113 -6.26 0.52 -5.47
N PRO A 114 -6.34 1.83 -5.79
CA PRO A 114 -5.20 2.58 -6.30
C PRO A 114 -4.12 2.70 -5.22
N LEU A 115 -2.86 2.87 -5.66
CA LEU A 115 -1.67 2.89 -4.81
C LEU A 115 -0.83 4.14 -5.10
N TYR A 116 0.09 4.46 -4.19
CA TYR A 116 1.14 5.43 -4.47
C TYR A 116 2.16 4.82 -5.43
N LEU A 117 2.84 5.66 -6.21
CA LEU A 117 3.76 5.22 -7.27
C LEU A 117 4.74 4.14 -6.78
N HIS A 118 5.50 4.42 -5.73
CA HIS A 118 6.51 3.49 -5.22
C HIS A 118 5.91 2.22 -4.62
N GLN A 119 4.75 2.32 -3.95
CA GLN A 119 4.00 1.16 -3.46
C GLN A 119 3.56 0.26 -4.63
N ALA A 120 3.05 0.86 -5.71
CA ALA A 120 2.59 0.19 -6.91
C ALA A 120 3.76 -0.48 -7.67
N GLU A 121 4.89 0.22 -7.83
CA GLU A 121 6.13 -0.31 -8.41
C GLU A 121 6.65 -1.52 -7.62
N ARG A 122 6.64 -1.44 -6.29
CA ARG A 122 7.05 -2.54 -5.42
C ARG A 122 6.10 -3.73 -5.57
N LEU A 123 4.79 -3.49 -5.59
CA LEU A 123 3.79 -4.54 -5.81
C LEU A 123 4.01 -5.27 -7.15
N VAL A 124 4.21 -4.53 -8.25
CA VAL A 124 4.47 -5.13 -9.56
C VAL A 124 5.75 -5.98 -9.55
N ARG A 125 6.80 -5.55 -8.86
CA ARG A 125 8.04 -6.33 -8.72
C ARG A 125 7.82 -7.63 -7.94
N GLU A 126 7.11 -7.58 -6.82
CA GLU A 126 6.83 -8.79 -6.03
C GLU A 126 5.89 -9.75 -6.76
N LEU A 127 4.88 -9.24 -7.48
CA LEU A 127 4.02 -10.08 -8.33
C LEU A 127 4.82 -10.80 -9.40
N LYS A 128 5.76 -10.11 -10.06
CA LYS A 128 6.66 -10.73 -11.04
C LYS A 128 7.54 -11.82 -10.41
N ARG A 129 8.04 -11.62 -9.19
CA ARG A 129 8.78 -12.64 -8.44
C ARG A 129 7.93 -13.87 -8.13
N SER A 130 6.64 -13.67 -7.83
CA SER A 130 5.64 -14.74 -7.68
C SER A 130 5.12 -15.31 -9.01
N ARG A 131 5.79 -15.02 -10.14
CA ARG A 131 5.40 -15.47 -11.49
C ARG A 131 4.00 -15.04 -11.93
N VAL A 132 3.57 -13.87 -11.45
CA VAL A 132 2.37 -13.17 -11.89
C VAL A 132 2.78 -12.01 -12.81
N LYS A 133 2.19 -11.96 -14.01
CA LYS A 133 2.39 -10.85 -14.95
C LYS A 133 1.49 -9.69 -14.52
N ALA A 134 2.12 -8.56 -14.23
CA ALA A 134 1.44 -7.33 -13.85
C ALA A 134 2.22 -6.11 -14.38
N GLU A 135 1.50 -5.01 -14.55
CA GLU A 135 2.02 -3.74 -15.04
C GLU A 135 1.39 -2.55 -14.31
N LEU A 136 2.14 -1.45 -14.23
CA LEU A 136 1.58 -0.16 -13.86
C LEU A 136 0.80 0.40 -15.03
N ILE A 137 -0.39 0.92 -14.76
CA ILE A 137 -1.14 1.72 -15.72
C ILE A 137 -1.26 3.14 -15.15
N GLN A 138 -1.19 4.13 -16.05
CA GLN A 138 -1.18 5.53 -15.65
C GLN A 138 -2.46 5.90 -14.87
N PRO A 139 -2.37 6.89 -13.98
CA PRO A 139 -3.56 7.48 -13.37
C PRO A 139 -4.56 7.89 -14.43
N PHE A 140 -5.83 7.52 -14.24
CA PHE A 140 -6.91 8.20 -14.94
C PHE A 140 -6.84 9.68 -14.53
N TYR A 141 -6.37 10.55 -15.41
CA TYR A 141 -6.82 11.93 -15.37
C TYR A 141 -8.31 11.86 -15.70
N GLN A 142 -9.17 12.11 -14.71
CA GLN A 142 -10.51 12.56 -15.05
C GLN A 142 -10.31 13.81 -15.90
N GLN A 143 -10.71 13.74 -17.17
CA GLN A 143 -11.04 14.94 -17.90
C GLN A 143 -12.09 15.66 -17.04
N THR A 144 -11.68 16.71 -16.34
CA THR A 144 -12.60 17.76 -15.94
C THR A 144 -13.21 18.26 -17.24
N GLY A 145 -14.40 17.72 -17.55
CA GLY A 145 -15.30 18.31 -18.51
C GLY A 145 -15.59 19.74 -18.07
N GLU A 146 -15.55 20.60 -19.07
CA GLU A 146 -15.83 22.04 -19.05
C GLU A 146 -17.06 22.43 -18.23
#